data_AF-A0A0C9UNF9-F1
#
_entry.id   AF-A0A0C9UNF9-F1
#
_cell.length_a   1.000
_cell.length_b   1.000
_cell.length_c   1.000
_cell.angle_alpha   90.00
_cell.angle_beta   90.00
_cell.angle_gamma   90.00
#
_symmetry.space_group_name_H-M   'P 1'
#
loop_
_entity.id
_entity.type
_entity.pdbx_description
1 polymer ?
#
loop_
_entity_poly.entity_id
_entity_poly.type
_entity_poly.pdbx_seq_one_letter_code
_entity_poly.pdbx_strand_id
1 'polypeptide(L)' 'LIGNYLDIPKTKEWLNLDKWFKEHGDIVYYQLFGKGILALGSLKRCHEIFEKRSGIYSSRPELIMLNKL' A
#
# COMPACT_ATOMS: atom_id res chain seq x y z
N LEU A 1 -18.28 5.25 -3.01
CA LEU A 1 -17.70 3.89 -2.85
C LEU A 1 -16.36 3.69 -3.60
N ILE A 2 -15.74 4.73 -4.16
CA ILE A 2 -14.51 4.62 -4.99
C ILE A 2 -13.21 4.75 -4.16
N GLY A 3 -13.25 5.36 -2.96
CA GLY A 3 -12.06 5.56 -2.12
C GLY A 3 -11.05 6.53 -2.75
N ASN A 4 -9.76 6.37 -2.42
CA ASN A 4 -8.64 7.17 -2.97
C ASN A 4 -8.22 6.72 -4.37
N TYR A 5 -9.06 5.96 -5.08
CA TYR A 5 -8.75 5.44 -6.42
C TYR A 5 -8.49 6.55 -7.45
N LEU A 6 -9.09 7.73 -7.29
CA LEU A 6 -8.83 8.87 -8.17
C LEU A 6 -7.48 9.54 -7.91
N ASP A 7 -6.93 9.39 -6.70
CA ASP A 7 -5.65 9.98 -6.31
C ASP A 7 -4.44 9.07 -6.65
N ILE A 8 -4.73 7.84 -7.08
CA ILE A 8 -3.74 6.84 -7.47
C ILE A 8 -3.58 6.86 -8.99
N PRO A 9 -2.48 7.44 -9.52
CA PRO A 9 -2.24 7.49 -10.94
C PRO A 9 -2.00 6.08 -11.45
N LYS A 10 -2.71 5.71 -12.52
CA LYS A 10 -2.60 4.40 -13.19
C LYS A 10 -1.20 4.12 -13.76
N THR A 11 -0.34 5.14 -13.81
CA THR A 11 1.05 5.07 -14.28
C THR A 11 2.00 5.50 -13.16
N LYS A 12 2.97 4.64 -12.83
CA LYS A 12 4.03 4.88 -11.83
C LYS A 12 3.52 5.18 -10.41
N GLU A 13 2.68 4.31 -9.86
CA GLU A 13 2.10 4.42 -8.51
C GLU A 13 3.14 4.69 -7.41
N TRP A 14 4.34 4.13 -7.53
CA TRP A 14 5.44 4.33 -6.56
C TRP A 14 5.89 5.79 -6.41
N LEU A 15 5.74 6.63 -7.44
CA LEU A 15 6.11 8.05 -7.36
C LEU A 15 5.17 8.85 -6.45
N ASN A 16 3.89 8.51 -6.43
CA ASN A 16 2.95 9.15 -5.52
C ASN A 16 3.05 8.58 -4.11
N LEU A 17 3.31 7.27 -3.97
CA LEU A 17 3.63 6.69 -2.67
C LEU A 17 4.86 7.38 -2.05
N ASP A 18 5.92 7.65 -2.83
CA ASP A 18 7.09 8.40 -2.37
C ASP A 18 6.72 9.82 -1.90
N LYS A 19 5.83 10.53 -2.61
CA LYS A 19 5.31 11.82 -2.15
C LYS A 19 4.52 11.70 -0.85
N TRP A 20 3.62 10.73 -0.74
CA TRP A 20 2.85 10.50 0.48
C TRP A 20 3.74 10.10 1.66
N PHE A 21 4.81 9.34 1.42
CA PHE A 21 5.78 9.03 2.47
C PHE A 21 6.53 10.28 2.95
N LYS A 22 6.83 11.21 2.05
CA LYS A 22 7.43 12.51 2.40
C LYS A 22 6.47 13.42 3.16
N GLU A 23 5.18 13.39 2.83
CA GLU A 23 4.15 14.26 3.42
C GLU A 23 3.58 13.71 4.73
N HIS A 24 3.38 12.40 4.82
CA HIS A 24 2.68 11.73 5.92
C HIS A 24 3.58 10.80 6.76
N GLY A 25 4.81 10.56 6.32
CA GLY A 25 5.78 9.69 6.99
C GLY A 25 5.81 8.26 6.46
N ASP A 26 6.64 7.41 7.07
CA ASP A 26 7.02 6.08 6.56
C ASP A 26 5.89 5.04 6.44
N ILE A 27 4.69 5.33 6.93
CA ILE A 27 3.55 4.41 6.91
C ILE A 27 2.32 5.18 6.45
N VAL A 28 1.74 4.75 5.33
CA VAL A 28 0.56 5.40 4.74
C VAL A 28 -0.55 4.38 4.58
N TYR A 29 -1.73 4.69 5.10
CA TYR A 29 -2.93 3.88 4.91
C TYR A 29 -3.86 4.58 3.92
N TYR A 30 -4.32 3.84 2.91
CA TYR A 30 -5.30 4.33 1.94
C TYR A 30 -6.32 3.25 1.59
N GLN A 31 -7.50 3.67 1.13
CA GLN A 31 -8.56 2.74 0.75
C GLN A 31 -8.78 2.77 -0.76
N LEU A 32 -8.80 1.59 -1.38
CA LEU A 32 -9.04 1.38 -2.80
C LEU A 32 -10.21 0.41 -2.97
N PHE A 33 -11.29 0.83 -3.62
CA PHE A 33 -12.48 -0.02 -3.86
C PHE A 33 -12.98 -0.78 -2.61
N GLY A 34 -13.00 -0.09 -1.46
CA GLY A 34 -13.41 -0.67 -0.17
C GLY A 34 -12.35 -1.55 0.51
N LYS A 35 -11.22 -1.85 -0.14
CA LYS A 35 -10.08 -2.55 0.46
C LYS A 35 -9.09 -1.56 1.05
N GLY A 36 -8.72 -1.74 2.32
CA GLY A 36 -7.66 -0.98 2.96
C GLY A 36 -6.28 -1.50 2.54
N ILE A 37 -5.39 -0.60 2.14
CA ILE A 37 -4.02 -0.89 1.78
C ILE A 37 -3.10 -0.08 2.71
N LEU A 38 -2.11 -0.76 3.28
CA LEU A 38 -1.07 -0.16 4.10
C LEU A 38 0.25 -0.20 3.33
N ALA A 39 0.76 0.96 2.95
CA ALA A 39 2.04 1.10 2.27
C ALA A 39 3.14 1.49 3.27
N LEU A 40 4.34 0.95 3.04
CA LEU A 40 5.52 1.13 3.88
C LEU A 40 6.64 1.79 3.06
N GLY A 41 7.17 2.90 3.56
CA GLY A 41 8.15 3.73 2.86
C GLY A 41 9.59 3.58 3.35
N SER A 42 9.83 2.92 4.49
CA SER A 42 11.17 2.76 5.05
C SER A 42 11.56 1.30 5.28
N LEU A 43 12.85 1.02 5.07
CA LEU A 43 13.43 -0.32 5.23
C LEU A 43 13.19 -0.88 6.64
N LYS A 44 13.28 -0.01 7.65
CA LYS A 44 13.02 -0.37 9.05
C LYS A 44 11.60 -0.91 9.24
N ARG A 45 10.59 -0.26 8.66
CA ARG A 45 9.19 -0.70 8.76
C ARG A 45 8.91 -1.96 7.97
N CYS A 46 9.51 -2.08 6.78
CA CYS A 46 9.46 -3.32 6.01
C CYS A 46 10.02 -4.50 6.81
N HIS A 47 11.17 -4.35 7.46
CA HIS A 47 11.76 -5.41 8.27
C HIS A 47 10.92 -5.74 9.52
N GLU A 48 10.37 -4.73 10.20
CA GLU A 48 9.48 -4.93 11.36
C GLU A 48 8.19 -5.70 11.02
N ILE A 49 7.61 -5.46 9.84
CA ILE A 49 6.32 -6.07 9.45
C ILE A 49 6.54 -7.37 8.68
N PHE A 50 7.37 -7.34 7.63
CA PHE A 50 7.54 -8.49 6.73
C PHE A 50 8.47 -9.57 7.27
N GLU A 51 9.49 -9.23 8.07
CA GLU A 51 10.38 -10.24 8.64
C GLU A 51 9.95 -10.63 10.06
N LYS A 52 9.97 -9.68 11.00
CA LYS A 52 9.72 -9.97 12.43
C LYS A 52 8.29 -10.46 12.69
N ARG A 53 7.32 -10.05 11.86
CA ARG A 53 5.90 -10.42 11.99
C ARG A 53 5.38 -11.19 10.78
N SER A 54 6.29 -11.81 10.03
CA SER A 54 5.98 -12.65 8.85
C SER A 54 4.87 -13.67 9.11
N GLY A 55 4.87 -14.34 10.27
CA GLY A 55 3.85 -15.34 10.62
C GLY A 55 2.41 -14.81 10.72
N ILE A 56 2.23 -13.51 10.92
CA ILE A 56 0.89 -12.88 11.07
C ILE A 56 0.49 -12.15 9.78
N TYR A 57 1.44 -11.57 9.05
CA TYR A 57 1.18 -10.72 7.88
C TYR A 57 1.56 -11.34 6.53
N SER A 58 1.80 -12.65 6.46
CA SER A 58 2.16 -13.36 5.22
C SER A 58 0.98 -13.77 4.34
N SER A 59 -0.25 -13.48 4.75
CA SER A 59 -1.44 -13.73 3.91
C SER A 59 -1.34 -12.94 2.61
N ARG A 60 -1.63 -13.60 1.48
CA ARG A 60 -1.58 -13.00 0.14
C ARG A 60 -3.01 -12.76 -0.36
N PRO A 61 -3.61 -11.59 -0.08
CA PRO A 61 -4.97 -11.31 -0.53
C PRO A 61 -5.02 -11.20 -2.05
N GLU A 62 -5.96 -11.91 -2.67
CA GLU A 62 -6.18 -11.78 -4.11
C GLU A 62 -6.86 -10.42 -4.42
N LEU A 63 -6.19 -9.64 -5.26
CA LEU A 63 -6.75 -8.42 -5.84
C LEU A 63 -7.41 -8.78 -7.18
N ILE A 64 -8.63 -9.30 -7.10
CA ILE A 64 -9.42 -9.77 -8.26
C ILE A 64 -9.60 -8.68 -9.34
N MET A 65 -9.53 -7.40 -8.95
CA MET A 65 -9.67 -6.26 -9.87
C MET A 65 -8.36 -5.72 -10.44
N LEU A 66 -7.19 -5.96 -9.82
CA LEU A 66 -5.91 -5.42 -10.29
C LEU A 66 -5.25 -6.31 -11.36
N ASN A 67 -5.54 -7.62 -11.34
CA ASN A 67 -4.99 -8.62 -12.27
C ASN A 67 -5.79 -8.78 -13.59
N LYS A 68 -6.81 -7.96 -13.83
CA LYS A 68 -7.73 -8.10 -14.98
C LYS A 68 -7.87 -6.85 -15.85
N LEU A 69 -6.83 -6.01 -15.91
CA LEU A 69 -6.75 -4.88 -16.83
C LEU A 69 -5.54 -5.03 -17.77
#